data_AF-A0A4Q3DD26-F1
#
_entry.id   AF-A0A4Q3DD26-F1
#
_cell.length_a   1.000
_cell.length_b   1.000
_cell.length_c   1.000
_cell.angle_alpha   90.00
_cell.angle_beta   90.00
_cell.angle_gamma   90.00
#
_symmetry.space_group_name_H-M   'P 1'
#
loop_
_entity.id
_entity.type
_entity.pdbx_description
1 polymer ?
#
loop_
_entity_poly.entity_id
_entity_poly.type
_entity_poly.pdbx_seq_one_letter_code
_entity_poly.pdbx_strand_id
1 'polypeptide(L)'
;MMGWAMLGLVALVAVILLVATRFPKRLWTVAATGVMLGAAGYAWQGSPTLAGHPVSIEKKGGEVDPGLAALREEIFGKYGTAVYTYATAAESMVRVGRPDLATVVWLGAVRKYPEDYSLWTGLGLALAEQDGNQISPAAKLAFDKALALHPTHPGPPFFYGLALVRAGKFAEARPYWAKAVELAPEKISYRDELRVRLFLLDRLLAAQAGQQQAPVQP
;
A
#
# COMPACT_ATOMS: atom_id res chain seq x y z
N MET A 1 -8.52 31.22 0.08
CA MET A 1 -9.52 32.31 0.08
C MET A 1 -10.96 31.84 -0.13
N MET A 2 -11.24 30.71 -0.83
CA MET A 2 -12.60 30.29 -1.19
C MET A 2 -13.44 29.60 -0.10
N GLY A 3 -12.83 28.98 0.92
CA GLY A 3 -13.55 28.14 1.91
C GLY A 3 -14.52 28.91 2.82
N TRP A 4 -14.12 30.10 3.29
CA TRP A 4 -14.98 30.95 4.13
C TRP A 4 -16.19 31.52 3.36
N ALA A 5 -16.02 31.81 2.07
CA ALA A 5 -17.12 32.24 1.21
C ALA A 5 -18.17 31.11 1.02
N MET A 6 -17.71 29.85 0.94
CA MET A 6 -18.59 28.69 0.81
C MET A 6 -19.41 28.43 2.08
N LEU A 7 -18.81 28.60 3.27
CA LEU A 7 -19.54 28.53 4.54
C LEU A 7 -20.60 29.64 4.67
N GLY A 8 -20.26 30.87 4.25
CA GLY A 8 -21.22 31.98 4.20
C GLY A 8 -22.41 31.66 3.30
N LEU A 9 -22.16 31.04 2.13
CA LEU A 9 -23.20 30.63 1.20
C LEU A 9 -24.11 29.52 1.78
N VAL A 10 -23.53 28.52 2.45
CA VAL A 10 -24.30 27.45 3.11
C VAL A 10 -25.19 28.00 4.24
N ALA A 11 -24.68 28.92 5.05
CA ALA A 11 -25.46 29.57 6.10
C ALA A 11 -26.64 30.36 5.52
N LEU A 12 -26.41 31.07 4.41
CA LEU A 12 -27.44 31.87 3.74
C LEU A 12 -28.52 30.97 3.11
N VAL A 13 -28.13 29.85 2.49
CA VAL A 13 -29.06 28.83 1.98
C VAL A 13 -29.89 28.20 3.10
N ALA A 14 -29.29 27.91 4.26
CA ALA A 14 -30.00 27.37 5.42
C ALA A 14 -31.05 28.36 5.96
N VAL A 15 -30.74 29.66 6.00
CA VAL A 15 -31.70 30.71 6.40
C VAL A 15 -32.84 30.82 5.37
N ILE A 16 -32.54 30.79 4.07
CA ILE A 16 -33.56 30.80 3.01
C ILE A 16 -34.50 29.60 3.15
N LEU A 17 -33.97 28.39 3.40
CA LEU A 17 -34.76 27.18 3.60
C LEU A 17 -35.68 27.27 4.83
N LEU A 18 -35.19 27.82 5.94
CA LEU A 18 -36.01 28.02 7.15
C LEU A 18 -37.15 29.02 6.92
N VAL A 19 -36.92 30.07 6.14
CA VAL A 19 -37.95 31.05 5.78
C VAL A 19 -38.96 30.47 4.78
N ALA A 20 -38.48 29.78 3.75
CA ALA A 20 -39.33 29.18 2.71
C ALA A 20 -40.25 28.08 3.24
N THR A 21 -39.79 27.29 4.22
CA THR A 21 -40.58 26.23 4.86
C THR A 21 -41.48 26.73 6.00
N ARG A 22 -41.53 28.05 6.25
CA ARG A 22 -42.24 28.68 7.39
C ARG A 22 -41.90 28.03 8.74
N PHE A 23 -40.63 27.69 8.92
CA PHE A 23 -40.18 26.96 10.09
C PHE A 23 -40.41 27.78 11.38
N PRO A 24 -40.92 27.17 12.47
CA PRO A 24 -41.31 27.90 13.66
C PRO A 24 -40.12 28.64 14.29
N LYS A 25 -40.29 29.95 14.51
CA LYS A 25 -39.24 30.86 15.02
C LYS A 25 -38.59 30.40 16.34
N ARG A 26 -39.31 29.62 17.15
CA ARG A 26 -38.80 29.06 18.41
C ARG A 26 -37.71 28.00 18.22
N LEU A 27 -37.66 27.34 17.06
CA LEU A 27 -36.68 26.29 16.75
C LEU A 27 -35.47 26.81 15.94
N TRP A 28 -35.43 28.10 15.64
CA TRP A 28 -34.32 28.70 14.89
C TRP A 28 -32.99 28.59 15.64
N THR A 29 -33.02 28.57 16.97
CA THR A 29 -31.85 28.36 17.81
C THR A 29 -31.23 26.98 17.58
N VAL A 30 -32.05 25.93 17.47
CA VAL A 30 -31.58 24.55 17.21
C VAL A 30 -30.91 24.45 15.83
N ALA A 31 -31.53 25.06 14.81
CA ALA A 31 -30.96 25.10 13.48
C ALA A 31 -29.64 25.88 13.44
N ALA A 32 -29.58 27.02 14.14
CA ALA A 32 -28.36 27.82 14.25
C ALA A 32 -27.23 27.05 14.97
N THR A 33 -27.55 26.31 16.04
CA THR A 33 -26.57 25.46 16.73
C THR A 33 -26.03 24.36 15.83
N GLY A 34 -26.87 23.70 15.03
CA GLY A 34 -26.44 22.69 14.07
C GLY A 34 -25.47 23.24 13.02
N VAL A 35 -25.78 24.42 12.47
CA VAL A 35 -24.88 25.10 11.50
C VAL A 35 -23.57 25.51 12.17
N MET A 36 -23.59 26.03 13.39
CA MET A 36 -22.38 26.39 14.12
C MET A 36 -21.51 25.18 14.48
N LEU A 37 -22.10 24.06 14.90
CA LEU A 37 -21.37 22.83 15.16
C LEU A 37 -20.75 22.26 13.87
N GLY A 38 -21.47 22.32 12.75
CA GLY A 38 -20.95 21.95 11.44
C GLY A 38 -19.77 22.82 11.01
N ALA A 39 -19.87 24.15 11.20
CA ALA A 39 -18.81 25.09 10.91
C ALA A 39 -17.59 24.89 11.83
N ALA A 40 -17.81 24.62 13.12
CA ALA A 40 -16.75 24.33 14.08
C ALA A 40 -16.04 23.00 13.76
N GLY A 41 -16.78 21.96 13.38
CA GLY A 41 -16.22 20.69 12.92
C GLY A 41 -15.40 20.86 11.63
N TYR A 42 -15.91 21.65 10.68
CA TYR A 42 -15.19 21.98 9.45
C TYR A 42 -13.93 22.82 9.71
N ALA A 43 -13.97 23.75 10.68
CA ALA A 43 -12.79 24.52 11.06
C ALA A 43 -11.74 23.68 11.82
N TRP A 44 -12.19 22.68 12.59
CA TRP A 44 -11.29 21.82 13.37
C TRP A 44 -10.64 20.72 12.50
N GLN A 45 -11.36 20.17 11.53
CA GLN A 45 -10.86 19.07 10.67
C GLN A 45 -10.45 19.51 9.27
N GLY A 46 -10.88 20.68 8.82
CA GLY A 46 -10.61 21.19 7.47
C GLY A 46 -9.31 21.99 7.40
N SER A 47 -8.60 21.85 6.28
CA SER A 47 -7.42 22.64 5.92
C SER A 47 -7.72 23.51 4.68
N PRO A 48 -8.57 24.55 4.81
CA PRO A 48 -9.13 25.34 3.69
C PRO A 48 -8.11 26.22 2.95
N THR A 49 -6.87 26.26 3.42
CA THR A 49 -5.76 27.00 2.82
C THR A 49 -4.87 26.13 1.93
N LEU A 50 -5.01 24.80 1.99
CA LEU A 50 -4.30 23.92 1.07
C LEU A 50 -4.89 24.07 -0.33
N ALA A 51 -4.04 24.40 -1.30
CA ALA A 51 -4.43 24.36 -2.70
C ALA A 51 -4.95 22.96 -3.01
N GLY A 52 -6.10 22.86 -3.69
CA GLY A 52 -6.52 21.58 -4.26
C GLY A 52 -5.43 21.12 -5.21
N HIS A 53 -4.76 20.02 -4.89
CA HIS A 53 -3.81 19.39 -5.79
C HIS A 53 -4.65 18.46 -6.68
N PRO A 54 -4.99 18.84 -7.92
CA PRO A 54 -5.50 17.85 -8.85
C PRO A 54 -4.42 16.77 -8.94
N VAL A 55 -4.75 15.55 -8.55
CA VAL A 55 -3.84 14.41 -8.71
C VAL A 55 -3.77 14.14 -10.21
N SER A 56 -2.89 14.86 -10.91
CA SER A 56 -2.45 14.48 -12.23
C SER A 56 -1.56 13.27 -12.04
N ILE A 57 -2.17 12.08 -12.03
CA ILE A 57 -1.43 10.85 -12.20
C ILE A 57 -0.92 10.91 -13.63
N GLU A 58 0.29 11.45 -13.81
CA GLU A 58 1.06 11.18 -15.00
C GLU A 58 1.29 9.66 -14.97
N LYS A 59 0.43 8.92 -15.68
CA LYS A 59 0.47 7.46 -15.77
C LYS A 59 1.68 7.08 -16.60
N LYS A 60 2.89 7.25 -16.03
CA LYS A 60 4.05 6.50 -16.49
C LYS A 60 3.71 5.02 -16.31
N GLY A 61 3.75 4.26 -17.40
CA GLY A 61 3.65 2.80 -17.32
C GLY A 61 4.62 2.33 -16.25
N GLY A 62 4.13 1.53 -15.30
CA GLY A 62 5.00 1.04 -14.24
C GLY A 62 6.09 0.17 -14.87
N GLU A 63 7.34 0.39 -14.47
CA GLU A 63 8.41 -0.54 -14.84
C GLU A 63 8.24 -1.82 -14.03
N VAL A 64 8.06 -2.93 -14.74
CA VAL A 64 8.10 -4.26 -14.13
C VAL A 64 9.55 -4.69 -14.12
N ASP A 65 10.14 -4.81 -12.93
CA ASP A 65 11.50 -5.31 -12.74
C ASP A 65 11.62 -6.75 -13.28
N PRO A 66 12.35 -6.96 -14.40
CA PRO A 66 12.49 -8.28 -15.01
C PRO A 66 13.21 -9.28 -14.10
N GLY A 67 14.16 -8.81 -13.28
CA GLY A 67 14.89 -9.65 -12.33
C GLY A 67 13.97 -10.16 -11.23
N LEU A 68 13.08 -9.30 -10.74
CA LEU A 68 12.07 -9.71 -9.76
C LEU A 68 11.05 -10.70 -10.34
N ALA A 69 10.64 -10.49 -11.59
CA ALA A 69 9.74 -11.42 -12.29
C ALA A 69 10.40 -12.80 -12.46
N ALA A 70 11.66 -12.85 -12.88
CA ALA A 70 12.44 -14.09 -12.99
C ALA A 70 12.59 -14.79 -11.64
N LEU A 71 12.97 -14.06 -10.58
CA LEU A 71 13.09 -14.61 -9.23
C LEU A 71 11.76 -15.19 -8.72
N ARG A 72 10.63 -14.53 -9.01
CA ARG A 72 9.29 -15.05 -8.67
C ARG A 72 8.99 -16.35 -9.41
N GLU A 73 9.36 -16.45 -10.69
CA GLU A 73 9.23 -17.68 -11.48
C GLU A 73 10.11 -18.81 -10.91
N GLU A 74 11.32 -18.52 -10.46
CA GLU A 74 12.19 -19.53 -9.82
C GLU A 74 11.65 -19.98 -8.46
N ILE A 75 11.10 -19.05 -7.65
CA ILE A 75 10.59 -19.34 -6.32
C ILE A 75 9.27 -20.13 -6.37
N PHE A 76 8.32 -19.72 -7.21
CA PHE A 76 6.98 -20.33 -7.24
C PHE A 76 6.75 -21.29 -8.40
N GLY A 77 7.65 -21.33 -9.38
CA GLY A 77 7.51 -22.13 -10.59
C GLY A 77 6.78 -21.38 -11.71
N LYS A 78 7.25 -21.60 -12.94
CA LYS A 78 6.72 -20.98 -14.17
C LYS A 78 5.56 -21.77 -14.80
N TYR A 79 5.72 -23.08 -14.95
CA TYR A 79 4.79 -23.89 -15.74
C TYR A 79 3.69 -24.49 -14.86
N GLY A 80 2.44 -24.33 -15.29
CA GLY A 80 1.26 -24.94 -14.64
C GLY A 80 0.84 -24.26 -13.33
N THR A 81 1.47 -23.14 -12.94
CA THR A 81 1.16 -22.45 -11.69
C THR A 81 0.17 -21.31 -11.95
N ALA A 82 -0.85 -21.19 -11.09
CA ALA A 82 -1.81 -20.10 -11.20
C ALA A 82 -1.10 -18.74 -11.08
N VAL A 83 -0.15 -18.62 -10.15
CA VAL A 83 0.61 -17.38 -9.91
C VAL A 83 1.38 -16.90 -11.13
N TYR A 84 1.91 -17.78 -11.98
CA TYR A 84 2.54 -17.35 -13.22
C TYR A 84 1.54 -16.69 -14.18
N THR A 85 0.39 -17.32 -14.40
CA THR A 85 -0.66 -16.80 -15.30
C THR A 85 -1.24 -15.48 -14.78
N TYR A 86 -1.54 -15.39 -13.49
CA TYR A 86 -2.12 -14.17 -12.93
C TYR A 86 -1.09 -13.03 -12.85
N ALA A 87 0.17 -13.34 -12.57
CA ALA A 87 1.20 -12.32 -12.54
C ALA A 87 1.51 -11.77 -13.92
N THR A 88 1.63 -12.61 -14.95
CA THR A 88 1.86 -12.13 -16.32
C THR A 88 0.73 -11.20 -16.80
N ALA A 89 -0.51 -11.55 -16.48
CA ALA A 89 -1.68 -10.70 -16.70
C ALA A 89 -1.59 -9.38 -15.89
N ALA A 90 -1.30 -9.43 -14.59
CA ALA A 90 -1.17 -8.25 -13.75
C ALA A 90 -0.04 -7.31 -14.22
N GLU A 91 1.14 -7.86 -14.54
CA GLU A 91 2.29 -7.13 -15.07
C GLU A 91 1.98 -6.47 -16.42
N SER A 92 1.17 -7.11 -17.27
CA SER A 92 0.69 -6.48 -18.52
C SER A 92 -0.15 -5.22 -18.24
N MET A 93 -0.98 -5.25 -17.20
CA MET A 93 -1.78 -4.09 -16.80
C MET A 93 -0.89 -2.96 -16.28
N VAL A 94 0.16 -3.31 -15.52
CA VAL A 94 1.17 -2.34 -15.04
C VAL A 94 1.89 -1.67 -16.21
N ARG A 95 2.34 -2.44 -17.21
CA ARG A 95 3.02 -1.91 -18.41
C ARG A 95 2.15 -0.95 -19.23
N VAL A 96 0.84 -1.17 -19.25
CA VAL A 96 -0.13 -0.31 -19.95
C VAL A 96 -0.56 0.90 -19.07
N GLY A 97 0.09 1.11 -17.92
CA GLY A 97 -0.19 2.23 -17.02
C GLY A 97 -1.50 2.08 -16.24
N ARG A 98 -1.94 0.84 -16.02
CA ARG A 98 -3.15 0.48 -15.27
C ARG A 98 -2.84 -0.44 -14.07
N PRO A 99 -2.01 0.01 -13.11
CA PRO A 99 -1.72 -0.76 -11.90
C PRO A 99 -2.98 -1.01 -11.04
N ASP A 100 -4.02 -0.20 -11.19
CA ASP A 100 -5.33 -0.44 -10.58
C ASP A 100 -5.96 -1.76 -11.05
N LEU A 101 -5.85 -2.07 -12.35
CA LEU A 101 -6.37 -3.32 -12.91
C LEU A 101 -5.51 -4.53 -12.51
N ALA A 102 -4.21 -4.33 -12.25
CA ALA A 102 -3.35 -5.39 -11.75
C ALA A 102 -3.86 -5.93 -10.40
N THR A 103 -4.25 -5.06 -9.47
CA THR A 103 -4.86 -5.47 -8.20
C THR A 103 -6.19 -6.20 -8.40
N VAL A 104 -7.00 -5.79 -9.38
CA VAL A 104 -8.26 -6.50 -9.71
C VAL A 104 -7.98 -7.92 -10.21
N VAL A 105 -6.96 -8.11 -11.05
CA VAL A 105 -6.51 -9.44 -11.51
C VAL A 105 -6.13 -10.32 -10.32
N TRP A 106 -5.33 -9.80 -9.39
CA TRP A 106 -4.94 -10.51 -8.17
C TRP A 106 -6.11 -10.85 -7.26
N LEU A 107 -7.05 -9.90 -7.07
CA LEU A 107 -8.26 -10.14 -6.30
C LEU A 107 -9.12 -11.25 -6.91
N GLY A 108 -9.24 -11.28 -8.24
CA GLY A 108 -9.91 -12.37 -8.95
C GLY A 108 -9.20 -13.71 -8.75
N ALA A 109 -7.87 -13.71 -8.77
CA ALA A 109 -7.04 -14.89 -8.57
C ALA A 109 -7.27 -15.53 -7.19
N VAL A 110 -7.16 -14.73 -6.12
CA VAL A 110 -7.37 -15.24 -4.74
C VAL A 110 -8.82 -15.61 -4.45
N ARG A 111 -9.80 -15.03 -5.16
CA ARG A 111 -11.20 -15.47 -5.07
C ARG A 111 -11.41 -16.83 -5.73
N LYS A 112 -10.73 -17.09 -6.84
CA LYS A 112 -10.83 -18.36 -7.57
C LYS A 112 -10.07 -19.49 -6.87
N TYR A 113 -8.91 -19.16 -6.29
CA TYR A 113 -8.04 -20.12 -5.60
C TYR A 113 -7.68 -19.59 -4.21
N PRO A 114 -8.60 -19.66 -3.23
CA PRO A 114 -8.44 -19.03 -1.92
C PRO A 114 -7.37 -19.67 -1.02
N GLU A 115 -6.95 -20.90 -1.33
CA GLU A 115 -5.93 -21.65 -0.58
C GLU A 115 -4.53 -21.57 -1.23
N ASP A 116 -4.39 -20.84 -2.34
CA ASP A 116 -3.10 -20.69 -3.02
C ASP A 116 -2.29 -19.53 -2.41
N TYR A 117 -1.33 -19.89 -1.56
CA TYR A 117 -0.44 -18.94 -0.87
C TYR A 117 0.37 -18.05 -1.83
N SER A 118 0.68 -18.53 -3.04
CA SER A 118 1.47 -17.77 -4.02
C SER A 118 0.65 -16.62 -4.62
N LEU A 119 -0.66 -16.80 -4.79
CA LEU A 119 -1.59 -15.75 -5.22
C LEU A 119 -1.82 -14.70 -4.14
N TRP A 120 -1.93 -15.13 -2.87
CA TRP A 120 -1.97 -14.20 -1.74
C TRP A 120 -0.70 -13.37 -1.63
N THR A 121 0.46 -13.98 -1.91
CA THR A 121 1.74 -13.27 -1.97
C THR A 121 1.75 -12.22 -3.09
N GLY A 122 1.27 -12.59 -4.29
CA GLY A 122 1.13 -11.67 -5.43
C GLY A 122 0.17 -10.50 -5.16
N LEU A 123 -0.96 -10.77 -4.49
CA LEU A 123 -1.90 -9.73 -4.06
C LEU A 123 -1.26 -8.78 -3.03
N GLY A 124 -0.56 -9.31 -2.03
CA GLY A 124 0.13 -8.51 -1.02
C GLY A 124 1.15 -7.57 -1.66
N LEU A 125 1.93 -8.07 -2.63
CA LEU A 125 2.89 -7.25 -3.37
C LEU A 125 2.19 -6.15 -4.18
N ALA A 126 1.14 -6.48 -4.93
CA ALA A 126 0.41 -5.50 -5.73
C ALA A 126 -0.23 -4.39 -4.88
N LEU A 127 -0.76 -4.72 -3.70
CA LEU A 127 -1.29 -3.74 -2.76
C LEU A 127 -0.17 -2.88 -2.17
N ALA A 128 0.96 -3.47 -1.77
CA ALA A 128 2.09 -2.71 -1.25
C ALA A 128 2.68 -1.73 -2.28
N GLU A 129 2.74 -2.10 -3.56
CA GLU A 129 3.14 -1.17 -4.63
C GLU A 129 2.19 0.03 -4.75
N GLN A 130 0.89 -0.16 -4.52
CA GLN A 130 -0.08 0.93 -4.51
C GLN A 130 0.03 1.81 -3.26
N ASP A 131 0.46 1.23 -2.14
CA ASP A 131 0.67 1.93 -0.87
C ASP A 131 1.94 2.81 -0.88
N GLY A 132 2.91 2.50 -1.76
CA GLY A 132 4.16 3.24 -1.90
C GLY A 132 5.10 3.05 -0.71
N ASN A 133 5.32 4.11 0.07
CA ASN A 133 6.27 4.10 1.20
C ASN A 133 5.67 3.47 2.49
N GLN A 134 4.49 2.86 2.41
CA GLN A 134 3.80 2.29 3.55
C GLN A 134 3.26 0.90 3.21
N ILE A 135 2.87 0.14 4.23
CA ILE A 135 2.20 -1.15 4.07
C ILE A 135 0.82 -1.01 4.68
N SER A 136 -0.22 -1.03 3.85
CA SER A 136 -1.60 -0.96 4.32
C SER A 136 -2.01 -2.21 5.10
N PRO A 137 -3.06 -2.13 5.94
CA PRO A 137 -3.64 -3.31 6.57
C PRO A 137 -4.08 -4.38 5.57
N ALA A 138 -4.51 -3.98 4.36
CA ALA A 138 -4.92 -4.92 3.31
C ALA A 138 -3.72 -5.70 2.74
N ALA A 139 -2.62 -5.01 2.42
CA ALA A 139 -1.38 -5.64 1.97
C ALA A 139 -0.85 -6.60 3.05
N LYS A 140 -0.80 -6.13 4.31
CA LYS A 140 -0.38 -6.93 5.46
C LYS A 140 -1.24 -8.19 5.60
N LEU A 141 -2.56 -8.08 5.55
CA LEU A 141 -3.48 -9.22 5.65
C LEU A 141 -3.23 -10.25 4.54
N ALA A 142 -2.97 -9.81 3.31
CA ALA A 142 -2.65 -10.71 2.21
C ALA A 142 -1.35 -11.49 2.45
N PHE A 143 -0.29 -10.82 2.93
CA PHE A 143 0.95 -11.49 3.31
C PHE A 143 0.77 -12.43 4.50
N ASP A 144 0.05 -12.00 5.55
CA ASP A 144 -0.22 -12.82 6.73
C ASP A 144 -0.98 -14.10 6.33
N LYS A 145 -1.95 -13.99 5.39
CA LYS A 145 -2.65 -15.16 4.85
C LYS A 145 -1.73 -16.08 4.04
N ALA A 146 -0.85 -15.53 3.19
CA ALA A 146 0.13 -16.33 2.46
C ALA A 146 1.08 -17.10 3.40
N LEU A 147 1.55 -16.43 4.47
CA LEU A 147 2.40 -17.02 5.50
C LEU A 147 1.69 -18.09 6.31
N ALA A 148 0.39 -17.92 6.58
CA ALA A 148 -0.43 -18.91 7.29
C ALA A 148 -0.70 -20.15 6.44
N LEU A 149 -0.98 -19.97 5.15
CA LEU A 149 -1.28 -21.07 4.22
C LEU A 149 -0.06 -21.96 3.95
N HIS A 150 1.14 -21.39 3.90
CA HIS A 150 2.37 -22.18 3.67
C HIS A 150 3.58 -21.66 4.45
N PRO A 151 3.67 -21.94 5.77
CA PRO A 151 4.66 -21.34 6.67
C PRO A 151 6.11 -21.78 6.38
N THR A 152 6.30 -22.86 5.64
CA THR A 152 7.60 -23.44 5.28
C THR A 152 8.08 -23.08 3.87
N HIS A 153 7.33 -22.29 3.10
CA HIS A 153 7.77 -21.86 1.76
C HIS A 153 8.61 -20.58 1.85
N PRO A 154 9.74 -20.46 1.12
CA PRO A 154 10.59 -19.27 1.17
C PRO A 154 9.96 -18.02 0.52
N GLY A 155 9.01 -18.22 -0.40
CA GLY A 155 8.39 -17.13 -1.18
C GLY A 155 7.65 -16.08 -0.36
N PRO A 156 6.57 -16.41 0.38
CA PRO A 156 5.81 -15.42 1.15
C PRO A 156 6.67 -14.52 2.06
N PRO A 157 7.60 -15.04 2.89
CA PRO A 157 8.45 -14.17 3.70
C PRO A 157 9.40 -13.33 2.85
N PHE A 158 9.95 -13.85 1.74
CA PHE A 158 10.81 -13.07 0.86
C PHE A 158 10.10 -11.83 0.28
N PHE A 159 8.92 -12.04 -0.31
CA PHE A 159 8.17 -10.96 -0.96
C PHE A 159 7.56 -9.98 0.03
N TYR A 160 7.21 -10.42 1.25
CA TYR A 160 6.81 -9.49 2.30
C TYR A 160 8.00 -8.62 2.75
N GLY A 161 9.17 -9.22 2.95
CA GLY A 161 10.40 -8.47 3.24
C GLY A 161 10.74 -7.48 2.12
N LEU A 162 10.52 -7.84 0.85
CA LEU A 162 10.72 -6.93 -0.28
C LEU A 162 9.80 -5.72 -0.23
N ALA A 163 8.51 -5.93 0.06
CA ALA A 163 7.56 -4.85 0.23
C ALA A 163 7.99 -3.90 1.38
N LEU A 164 8.47 -4.45 2.49
CA LEU A 164 9.00 -3.67 3.61
C LEU A 164 10.26 -2.87 3.22
N VAL A 165 11.17 -3.46 2.45
CA VAL A 165 12.36 -2.76 1.93
C VAL A 165 11.96 -1.61 1.02
N ARG A 166 10.98 -1.80 0.12
CA ARG A 166 10.45 -0.72 -0.74
C ARG A 166 9.78 0.39 0.07
N ALA A 167 9.15 0.04 1.18
CA ALA A 167 8.60 0.99 2.14
C ALA A 167 9.67 1.65 3.05
N GLY A 168 10.96 1.37 2.87
CA GLY A 168 12.06 1.91 3.69
C GLY A 168 12.17 1.29 5.09
N LYS A 169 11.40 0.23 5.37
CA LYS A 169 11.33 -0.46 6.67
C LYS A 169 12.37 -1.58 6.77
N PHE A 170 13.64 -1.23 6.61
CA PHE A 170 14.76 -2.18 6.52
C PHE A 170 14.87 -3.10 7.74
N ALA A 171 14.73 -2.56 8.96
CA ALA A 171 14.82 -3.34 10.19
C ALA A 171 13.67 -4.36 10.32
N GLU A 172 12.46 -3.99 9.90
CA GLU A 172 11.30 -4.89 9.88
C GLU A 172 11.43 -5.97 8.79
N ALA A 173 12.06 -5.66 7.66
CA ALA A 173 12.24 -6.60 6.55
C ALA A 173 13.22 -7.74 6.86
N ARG A 174 14.28 -7.44 7.62
CA ARG A 174 15.38 -8.36 7.91
C ARG A 174 14.95 -9.74 8.42
N PRO A 175 14.09 -9.89 9.46
CA PRO A 175 13.67 -11.20 9.94
C PRO A 175 12.94 -12.03 8.86
N TYR A 176 12.19 -11.40 7.96
CA TYR A 176 11.52 -12.10 6.88
C TYR A 176 12.50 -12.63 5.82
N TRP A 177 13.50 -11.84 5.44
CA TRP A 177 14.53 -12.29 4.51
C TRP A 177 15.45 -13.36 5.11
N ALA A 178 15.79 -13.25 6.39
CA ALA A 178 16.49 -14.32 7.12
C ALA A 178 15.71 -15.64 7.07
N LYS A 179 14.40 -15.59 7.37
CA LYS A 179 13.51 -16.76 7.28
C LYS A 179 13.42 -17.32 5.86
N ALA A 180 13.34 -16.46 4.84
CA ALA A 180 13.31 -16.90 3.45
C ALA A 180 14.59 -17.66 3.04
N VAL A 181 15.77 -17.20 3.47
CA VAL A 181 17.06 -17.88 3.23
C VAL A 181 17.13 -19.23 3.95
N GLU A 182 16.60 -19.30 5.17
CA GLU A 182 16.53 -20.54 5.95
C GLU A 182 15.62 -21.58 5.29
N LEU A 183 14.46 -21.16 4.81
CA LEU A 183 13.48 -22.03 4.16
C LEU A 183 13.86 -22.42 2.72
N ALA A 184 14.78 -21.70 2.09
CA ALA A 184 15.21 -21.98 0.72
C ALA A 184 15.99 -23.31 0.65
N PRO A 185 15.60 -24.26 -0.24
CA PRO A 185 16.28 -25.53 -0.40
C PRO A 185 17.77 -25.38 -0.73
N GLU A 186 18.62 -26.26 -0.19
CA GLU A 186 20.06 -25.99 -0.22
C GLU A 186 20.71 -25.92 -1.60
N LYS A 187 20.19 -26.66 -2.57
CA LYS A 187 20.77 -26.83 -3.90
C LYS A 187 20.06 -26.00 -4.98
N ILE A 188 19.20 -25.06 -4.61
CA ILE A 188 18.42 -24.29 -5.59
C ILE A 188 19.11 -22.98 -5.96
N SER A 189 19.01 -22.59 -7.23
CA SER A 189 19.70 -21.43 -7.83
C SER A 189 19.42 -20.13 -7.09
N TYR A 190 18.16 -19.86 -6.77
CA TYR A 190 17.77 -18.59 -6.15
C TYR A 190 18.24 -18.40 -4.71
N ARG A 191 18.67 -19.47 -4.01
CA ARG A 191 19.09 -19.37 -2.58
C ARG A 191 20.25 -18.40 -2.42
N ASP A 192 21.19 -18.41 -3.35
CA ASP A 192 22.35 -17.51 -3.31
C ASP A 192 21.96 -16.05 -3.56
N GLU A 193 20.99 -15.81 -4.45
CA GLU A 193 20.46 -14.46 -4.64
C GLU A 193 19.80 -13.93 -3.36
N LEU A 194 19.02 -14.77 -2.65
CA LEU A 194 18.41 -14.38 -1.36
C LEU A 194 19.47 -14.03 -0.31
N ARG A 195 20.55 -14.81 -0.24
CA ARG A 195 21.68 -14.56 0.68
C ARG A 195 22.37 -13.24 0.38
N VAL A 196 22.62 -12.95 -0.90
CA VAL A 196 23.23 -11.68 -1.32
C VAL A 196 22.34 -10.50 -0.91
N ARG A 197 21.03 -10.59 -1.15
CA ARG A 197 20.08 -9.54 -0.76
C ARG A 197 20.04 -9.32 0.75
N LEU A 198 20.03 -10.40 1.54
CA LEU A 198 20.10 -10.32 3.01
C LEU A 198 21.42 -9.71 3.49
N PHE A 199 22.55 -10.11 2.90
CA PHE A 199 23.86 -9.54 3.22
C PHE A 199 23.92 -8.04 2.93
N LEU A 200 23.39 -7.59 1.79
CA LEU A 200 23.32 -6.17 1.46
C LEU A 200 22.43 -5.39 2.43
N LEU A 201 21.30 -5.98 2.86
CA LEU A 201 20.43 -5.39 3.88
C LEU A 201 21.15 -5.23 5.21
N ASP A 202 21.86 -6.27 5.67
CA ASP A 202 22.63 -6.23 6.93
C ASP A 202 23.73 -5.15 6.87
N ARG A 203 24.40 -4.99 5.73
CA ARG A 203 25.39 -3.92 5.52
C ARG A 203 24.78 -2.53 5.57
N LEU A 204 23.60 -2.36 4.96
CA LEU A 204 22.88 -1.09 4.97
C LEU A 204 22.44 -0.71 6.40
N LEU A 205 21.92 -1.69 7.16
CA LEU A 205 21.55 -1.49 8.57
C LEU A 205 22.77 -1.12 9.43
N ALA A 206 23.90 -1.80 9.25
CA ALA A 206 25.14 -1.47 9.96
C ALA A 206 25.66 -0.06 9.62
N ALA A 207 25.58 0.36 8.36
CA ALA A 207 25.96 1.71 7.94
C ALA A 207 25.06 2.79 8.57
N GLN A 208 23.74 2.56 8.62
CA GLN A 208 22.79 3.48 9.26
C GLN A 208 23.04 3.61 10.77
N ALA A 209 23.33 2.50 11.45
CA ALA A 209 23.67 2.51 12.87
C ALA A 209 24.97 3.29 13.14
N GLY A 210 26.00 3.11 12.29
CA GLY A 210 27.26 3.86 12.39
C GLY A 210 27.10 5.36 12.15
N GLN A 211 26.23 5.78 11.22
CA GLN A 211 25.92 7.19 10.96
C GLN A 211 25.17 7.85 12.12
N GLN A 212 24.29 7.12 12.80
CA GLN A 212 23.56 7.62 13.97
C GLN A 212 24.45 7.76 15.22
N GLN A 213 25.57 7.03 15.26
CA GLN A 213 26.54 7.05 16.37
C GLN A 213 27.70 8.02 16.15
N ALA A 214 27.83 8.63 14.97
CA ALA A 214 28.87 9.62 14.70
C ALA A 214 28.56 10.91 15.50
N PRO A 215 29.43 11.35 16.43
CA PRO A 215 29.22 12.59 17.15
C PRO A 215 29.22 13.75 16.15
N VAL A 216 28.22 14.62 16.23
CA VAL A 216 28.19 15.90 15.52
C VAL A 216 29.39 16.69 16.02
N GLN A 217 30.46 16.75 15.22
CA GLN A 217 31.62 17.56 15.56
C GLN A 217 31.19 19.03 15.57
N PRO A 218 31.51 19.80 16.63
CA PRO A 218 31.14 21.20 16.75
C PRO A 218 31.84 22.09 15.73
#